data_AF-A0A350KP41-F1
#
_entry.id   AF-A0A350KP41-F1
#
_cell.length_a   1.000
_cell.length_b   1.000
_cell.length_c   1.000
_cell.angle_alpha   90.00
_cell.angle_beta   90.00
_cell.angle_gamma   90.00
#
_symmetry.space_group_name_H-M   'P 1'
#
loop_
_entity.id
_entity.type
_entity.pdbx_description
1 polymer ?
#
loop_
_entity_poly.entity_id
_entity_poly.type
_entity_poly.pdbx_seq_one_letter_code
_entity_poly.pdbx_strand_id
1 'polypeptide(L)' 'AAGKSIFNRTSKMNIGEFMLQYGGGGHIAAGTCQVPIDQAERIRGEIITAMIQDV' A
#
# COMPACT_ATOMS: atom_id res chain seq x y z
N ALA A 1 2.27 0.51 7.48
CA ALA A 1 2.67 -0.74 6.80
C ALA A 1 1.43 -1.38 6.19
N ALA A 2 1.56 -2.07 5.06
CA ALA A 2 0.46 -2.79 4.42
C ALA A 2 0.92 -4.20 4.02
N GLY A 3 -0.02 -5.15 3.98
CA GLY A 3 0.25 -6.53 3.62
C GLY A 3 -0.99 -7.27 3.13
N LYS A 4 -0.77 -8.32 2.32
CA LYS A 4 -1.83 -9.19 1.83
C LYS A 4 -2.31 -10.14 2.94
N SER A 5 -3.58 -10.50 2.91
CA SER A 5 -4.12 -11.53 3.79
C SER A 5 -3.55 -12.91 3.44
N ILE A 6 -3.18 -13.68 4.46
CA ILE A 6 -2.72 -15.07 4.29
C ILE A 6 -3.89 -16.04 4.10
N PHE A 7 -5.10 -15.67 4.53
CA PHE A 7 -6.31 -16.47 4.40
C PHE A 7 -7.07 -16.15 3.10
N ASN A 8 -7.13 -14.87 2.72
CA ASN A 8 -7.78 -14.40 1.51
C ASN A 8 -6.75 -13.80 0.54
N ARG A 9 -6.26 -14.63 -0.39
CA ARG A 9 -5.13 -14.31 -1.28
C ARG A 9 -5.58 -13.82 -2.66
N THR A 10 -6.71 -13.11 -2.74
CA THR A 10 -7.27 -12.64 -4.02
C THR A 10 -6.64 -11.36 -4.55
N SER A 11 -6.06 -10.53 -3.67
CA SER A 11 -5.39 -9.26 -4.05
C SER A 11 -4.30 -9.49 -5.10
N LYS A 12 -4.36 -8.75 -6.20
CA LYS A 12 -3.42 -8.84 -7.32
C LYS A 12 -2.35 -7.77 -7.26
N MET A 13 -2.57 -6.69 -6.52
CA MET A 13 -1.62 -5.58 -6.38
C MET A 13 -0.23 -6.04 -5.92
N ASN A 14 0.82 -5.55 -6.56
CA ASN A 14 2.20 -5.66 -6.06
C ASN A 14 2.43 -4.58 -5.00
N ILE A 15 2.37 -4.95 -3.71
CA ILE A 15 2.41 -3.96 -2.61
C ILE A 15 3.75 -3.21 -2.57
N GLY A 16 4.88 -3.90 -2.81
CA GLY A 16 6.20 -3.27 -2.79
C GLY A 16 6.35 -2.21 -3.88
N GLU A 17 5.93 -2.53 -5.10
CA GLU A 17 5.94 -1.60 -6.23
C GLU A 17 4.97 -0.43 -6.04
N PHE A 18 3.79 -0.70 -5.49
CA PHE A 18 2.85 0.36 -5.14
C PHE A 18 3.42 1.32 -4.08
N MET A 19 4.05 0.80 -3.03
CA MET A 19 4.66 1.63 -1.98
C MET A 19 5.87 2.44 -2.46
N LEU A 20 6.56 2.02 -3.52
CA LEU A 20 7.65 2.80 -4.14
C LEU A 20 7.16 4.16 -4.68
N GLN A 21 5.90 4.27 -5.11
CA GLN A 21 5.31 5.52 -5.59
C GLN A 21 5.23 6.60 -4.49
N TYR A 22 5.23 6.17 -3.22
CA TYR A 22 5.20 7.04 -2.05
C TYR A 22 6.57 7.13 -1.33
N GLY A 23 7.67 6.81 -2.03
CA GLY A 23 9.02 6.83 -1.47
C GLY A 23 9.31 5.70 -0.47
N GLY A 24 8.46 4.66 -0.48
CA GLY A 24 8.60 3.47 0.36
C GLY A 24 9.28 2.31 -0.34
N GLY A 25 8.87 1.09 0.00
CA GLY A 25 9.31 -0.13 -0.64
C GLY A 25 8.75 -1.38 0.00
N GLY A 26 9.19 -2.54 -0.47
CA GLY A 26 8.75 -3.84 0.04
C GLY A 26 8.89 -4.96 -0.98
N HIS A 27 8.06 -5.99 -0.82
CA HIS A 27 7.92 -7.13 -1.72
C HIS A 27 6.48 -7.24 -2.22
N ILE A 28 6.22 -8.21 -3.10
CA ILE A 28 4.89 -8.40 -3.71
C ILE A 28 3.73 -8.48 -2.70
N ALA A 29 3.97 -9.00 -1.50
CA ALA A 29 2.94 -9.26 -0.50
C ALA A 29 2.94 -8.28 0.69
N ALA A 30 3.93 -7.40 0.82
CA ALA A 30 4.03 -6.47 1.95
C ALA A 30 4.95 -5.29 1.66
N GLY A 31 4.64 -4.12 2.23
CA GLY A 31 5.42 -2.92 2.05
C GLY A 31 5.13 -1.83 3.07
N THR A 32 6.00 -0.82 3.09
CA THR A 32 5.91 0.35 3.95
C THR A 32 6.30 1.60 3.18
N CYS A 33 5.81 2.75 3.61
CA CYS A 33 6.28 4.06 3.18
C CYS A 33 6.31 4.97 4.42
N GLN A 34 7.18 5.97 4.39
CA GLN A 34 7.23 7.02 5.40
C GLN A 34 6.91 8.33 4.69
N VAL A 35 5.99 9.09 5.26
CA VAL A 35 5.50 10.33 4.65
C VAL A 35 5.50 11.46 5.68
N PRO A 36 5.66 12.72 5.24
CA PRO A 36 5.51 13.88 6.10
C PRO A 36 4.16 13.90 6.83
N ILE A 37 4.14 14.38 8.08
CA ILE A 37 2.96 14.38 8.96
C ILE A 37 1.81 15.20 8.35
N ASP A 38 2.13 16.33 7.75
CA ASP A 38 1.18 17.23 7.06
C ASP A 38 0.52 16.59 5.84
N GLN A 39 1.10 15.52 5.29
CA GLN A 39 0.56 14.80 4.13
C GLN A 39 -0.04 13.43 4.49
N ALA A 40 0.10 12.98 5.74
CA ALA A 40 -0.26 11.63 6.16
C ALA A 40 -1.71 11.29 5.88
N GLU A 41 -2.66 12.17 6.19
CA GLU A 41 -4.09 11.93 5.99
C GLU A 41 -4.47 11.84 4.51
N ARG A 42 -3.92 12.72 3.68
CA ARG A 42 -4.14 12.72 2.22
C ARG A 42 -3.63 11.41 1.60
N ILE A 43 -2.37 11.06 1.88
CA ILE A 43 -1.73 9.88 1.32
C ILE A 43 -2.40 8.59 1.84
N ARG A 44 -2.81 8.55 3.11
CA ARG A 44 -3.58 7.42 3.65
C ARG A 44 -4.89 7.22 2.88
N GLY A 45 -5.61 8.30 2.58
CA GLY A 45 -6.82 8.26 1.78
C GLY A 45 -6.58 7.69 0.38
N GLU A 46 -5.58 8.21 -0.32
CA GLU A 46 -5.18 7.74 -1.65
C GLU A 46 -4.84 6.24 -1.67
N ILE A 47 -4.02 5.80 -0.69
CA ILE A 47 -3.63 4.39 -0.54
C ILE A 47 -4.84 3.49 -0.32
N ILE A 48 -5.74 3.87 0.59
CA ILE A 48 -6.95 3.08 0.88
C ILE A 48 -7.84 2.97 -0.36
N THR A 49 -8.07 4.09 -1.07
CA THR A 49 -8.89 4.09 -2.29
C THR A 49 -8.29 3.18 -3.36
N ALA A 50 -6.98 3.27 -3.60
CA ALA A 50 -6.30 2.41 -4.58
C ALA A 50 -6.36 0.93 -4.19
N MET A 51 -6.19 0.59 -2.90
CA MET A 51 -6.25 -0.78 -2.42
C MET A 51 -7.67 -1.38 -2.47
N ILE A 52 -8.71 -0.56 -2.28
CA ILE A 52 -10.11 -1.02 -2.42
C ILE A 52 -10.45 -1.33 -3.88
N GLN A 53 -9.81 -0.64 -4.82
CA GLN A 53 -9.98 -0.89 -6.26
C GLN A 53 -9.24 -2.14 -6.74
N ASP A 54 -8.33 -2.72 -5.94
CA ASP A 54 -7.68 -4.02 -6.18
C ASP A 54 -8.60 -5.18 -5.78
N VAL A 55 -9.68 -5.37 -6.57
CA VAL A 55 -10.62 -6.50 -6.49
C VAL A 55 -10.53 -7.44 -7.68
#